data_AF-A0AAV2SJE1-F1
#
_entry.id   AF-A0AAV2SJE1-F1
#
_cell.length_a   1.000
_cell.length_b   1.000
_cell.length_c   1.000
_cell.angle_alpha   90.00
_cell.angle_beta   90.00
_cell.angle_gamma   90.00
#
_symmetry.space_group_name_H-M   'P 1'
#
loop_
_entity.id
_entity.type
_entity.pdbx_description
1 polymer ?
#
loop_
_entity_poly.entity_id
_entity_poly.type
_entity_poly.pdbx_seq_one_letter_code
_entity_poly.pdbx_strand_id
1 'polypeptide(L)'
;MSRVGGGARSKPRNHQDVCADCGTQDPGWASINRGILVCDECCSVHRSLGRHISHVKSLKKGTWNPTQLAMVHSLSNSGANHIWEHTLLDPGVTKSGRRKPSPKDPVHPTKADFIRAKHQMLSFVYRPPRDETISDADADVSRQLHASVRTANLETSLRLLSQGADPNYYHK
;
A
#
# COMPACT_ATOMS: atom_id res chain seq x y z
N MET A 1 -0.39 -5.68 53.80
CA MET A 1 -1.17 -6.13 52.61
C MET A 1 -1.09 -5.04 51.56
N SER A 2 -0.31 -5.29 50.52
CA SER A 2 0.16 -4.31 49.53
C SER A 2 -0.96 -3.84 48.60
N ARG A 3 -0.99 -2.53 48.34
CA ARG A 3 -1.86 -1.91 47.33
C ARG A 3 -1.40 -2.34 45.95
N VAL A 4 -2.30 -2.95 45.19
CA VAL A 4 -2.08 -3.38 43.80
C VAL A 4 -1.89 -2.14 42.93
N GLY A 5 -0.74 -2.07 42.25
CA GLY A 5 -0.39 -0.99 41.34
C GLY A 5 -1.31 -0.97 40.11
N GLY A 6 -1.82 0.22 39.79
CA GLY A 6 -2.53 0.46 38.55
C GLY A 6 -1.60 0.27 37.37
N GLY A 7 -1.93 -0.71 36.50
CA GLY A 7 -1.23 -0.94 35.25
C GLY A 7 -1.29 0.31 34.38
N ALA A 8 -0.12 0.89 34.09
CA ALA A 8 0.01 1.94 33.10
C ALA A 8 -0.46 1.39 31.75
N ARG A 9 -1.58 1.90 31.25
CA ARG A 9 -1.95 1.75 29.83
C ARG A 9 -0.76 2.25 29.02
N SER A 10 -0.15 1.36 28.26
CA SER A 10 0.80 1.73 27.22
C SER A 10 0.13 2.74 26.31
N LYS A 11 0.65 3.98 26.29
CA LYS A 11 0.22 4.97 25.30
C LYS A 11 0.41 4.33 23.92
N PRO A 12 -0.60 4.31 23.03
CA PRO A 12 -0.36 3.86 21.67
C PRO A 12 0.73 4.75 21.08
N ARG A 13 1.74 4.13 20.46
CA ARG A 13 2.74 4.87 19.68
C ARG A 13 1.96 5.77 18.73
N ASN A 14 2.21 7.07 18.80
CA ASN A 14 1.57 8.06 17.95
C ASN A 14 2.08 7.84 16.52
N HIS A 15 1.50 6.87 15.80
CA HIS A 15 1.76 6.67 14.39
C HIS A 15 1.10 7.83 13.67
N GLN A 16 1.89 8.84 13.30
CA GLN A 16 1.40 9.93 12.48
C GLN A 16 1.17 9.38 11.07
N ASP A 17 -0.07 9.38 10.62
CA ASP A 17 -0.39 8.99 9.25
C ASP A 17 0.32 9.96 8.28
N VAL A 18 1.01 9.41 7.29
CA VAL A 18 1.72 10.18 6.28
C VAL A 18 1.30 9.74 4.88
N CYS A 19 1.33 10.67 3.94
CA CYS A 19 1.10 10.41 2.52
C CYS A 19 2.13 9.39 2.02
N ALA A 20 1.62 8.29 1.49
CA ALA A 20 2.42 7.20 0.99
C ALA A 20 3.31 7.58 -0.21
N ASP A 21 3.04 8.68 -0.93
CA ASP A 21 3.81 9.06 -2.11
C ASP A 21 4.80 10.20 -1.88
N CYS A 22 4.55 11.09 -0.91
CA CYS A 22 5.41 12.26 -0.68
C CYS A 22 5.73 12.57 0.80
N GLY A 23 5.14 11.82 1.74
CA GLY A 23 5.38 12.01 3.17
C GLY A 23 4.65 13.18 3.83
N THR A 24 3.74 13.89 3.14
CA THR A 24 2.89 14.92 3.76
C THR A 24 2.10 14.32 4.93
N GLN A 25 2.10 14.98 6.09
CA GLN A 25 1.37 14.53 7.28
C GLN A 25 -0.15 14.64 7.09
N ASP A 26 -0.89 13.83 7.86
CA ASP A 26 -2.35 13.84 7.96
C ASP A 26 -3.07 13.78 6.59
N PRO A 27 -2.77 12.76 5.76
CA PRO A 27 -3.35 12.61 4.43
C PRO A 27 -4.89 12.56 4.47
N GLY A 28 -5.54 13.30 3.57
CA GLY A 28 -7.01 13.40 3.52
C GLY A 28 -7.72 12.33 2.67
N TRP A 29 -6.97 11.45 2.01
CA TRP A 29 -7.48 10.49 1.03
C TRP A 29 -6.87 9.10 1.22
N ALA A 30 -7.60 8.08 0.79
CA ALA A 30 -7.14 6.71 0.70
C ALA A 30 -7.17 6.23 -0.75
N SER A 31 -6.17 5.47 -1.17
CA SER A 31 -6.24 4.60 -2.34
C SER A 31 -6.56 3.18 -1.89
N ILE A 32 -7.84 2.81 -1.97
CA ILE A 32 -8.39 1.61 -1.33
C ILE A 32 -7.70 0.33 -1.84
N ASN A 33 -7.64 0.15 -3.16
CA ASN A 33 -7.03 -1.03 -3.79
C ASN A 33 -5.50 -1.11 -3.60
N ARG A 34 -4.86 -0.03 -3.16
CA ARG A 34 -3.43 0.01 -2.87
C ARG A 34 -3.14 -0.13 -1.37
N GLY A 35 -4.15 -0.02 -0.51
CA GLY A 35 -3.99 -0.10 0.95
C GLY A 35 -3.15 1.06 1.53
N ILE A 36 -3.22 2.25 0.94
CA ILE A 36 -2.39 3.40 1.34
C ILE A 36 -3.21 4.68 1.53
N LEU A 37 -2.66 5.62 2.30
CA LEU A 37 -3.18 6.98 2.47
C LEU A 37 -2.37 7.98 1.62
N VAL A 38 -3.02 8.99 1.06
CA VAL A 38 -2.42 10.00 0.18
C VAL A 38 -2.95 11.41 0.48
N CYS A 39 -2.12 12.44 0.31
CA CYS A 39 -2.53 13.84 0.48
C CYS A 39 -3.35 14.34 -0.71
N ASP A 40 -3.93 15.54 -0.62
CA ASP A 40 -4.75 16.14 -1.67
C ASP A 40 -4.01 16.29 -3.01
N GLU A 41 -2.74 16.72 -2.98
CA GLU A 41 -1.93 16.87 -4.19
C GLU A 41 -1.66 15.54 -4.89
N CYS A 42 -1.20 14.52 -4.15
CA CYS A 42 -0.99 13.19 -4.74
C CYS A 42 -2.30 12.55 -5.18
N CYS A 43 -3.41 12.78 -4.45
CA CYS A 43 -4.75 12.35 -4.85
C CYS A 43 -5.16 12.92 -6.21
N SER A 44 -4.80 14.18 -6.51
CA SER A 44 -5.08 14.79 -7.81
C SER A 44 -4.43 14.00 -8.97
N VAL A 45 -3.20 13.52 -8.77
CA VAL A 45 -2.52 12.65 -9.74
C VAL A 45 -3.18 11.27 -9.79
N HIS A 46 -3.48 10.65 -8.65
CA HIS A 46 -4.15 9.35 -8.59
C HIS A 46 -5.49 9.34 -9.34
N ARG A 47 -6.26 10.44 -9.30
CA ARG A 47 -7.49 10.59 -10.08
C ARG A 47 -7.23 10.50 -11.58
N SER A 48 -6.15 11.11 -12.06
CA SER A 48 -5.76 11.08 -13.48
C SER A 48 -5.36 9.69 -13.99
N LEU A 49 -4.98 8.76 -13.09
CA LEU A 49 -4.62 7.38 -13.45
C LEU A 49 -5.86 6.51 -13.79
N GLY A 50 -7.05 6.90 -13.32
CA GLY A 50 -8.26 6.12 -13.48
C GLY A 50 -8.41 4.97 -12.47
N ARG A 51 -9.65 4.48 -12.33
CA ARG A 51 -10.03 3.51 -11.29
C ARG A 51 -9.33 2.15 -11.43
N HIS A 52 -9.08 1.69 -12.65
CA HIS A 52 -8.33 0.45 -12.89
C HIS A 52 -6.92 0.45 -12.25
N ILE A 53 -6.35 1.63 -11.95
CA ILE A 53 -5.06 1.78 -11.27
C ILE A 53 -5.25 2.16 -9.80
N SER A 54 -6.13 3.13 -9.51
CA SER A 54 -6.28 3.70 -8.17
C SER A 54 -7.75 4.02 -7.83
N HIS A 55 -8.24 3.41 -6.75
CA HIS A 55 -9.56 3.66 -6.17
C HIS A 55 -9.46 4.69 -5.04
N VAL A 56 -9.55 5.99 -5.38
CA VAL A 56 -9.47 7.06 -4.39
C VAL A 56 -10.80 7.32 -3.67
N LYS A 57 -10.76 7.49 -2.35
CA LYS A 57 -11.91 7.93 -1.52
C LYS A 57 -11.42 8.89 -0.43
N SER A 58 -12.21 9.92 -0.14
CA SER A 58 -11.88 10.89 0.91
C SER A 58 -12.05 10.26 2.28
N LEU A 59 -11.12 10.51 3.20
CA LEU A 59 -11.23 10.12 4.61
C LEU A 59 -12.19 11.03 5.39
N LYS A 60 -12.33 12.29 4.96
CA LYS A 60 -13.13 13.32 5.64
C LYS A 60 -14.54 13.49 5.05
N LYS A 61 -14.77 13.03 3.80
CA LYS A 61 -16.02 13.25 3.07
C LYS A 61 -16.69 11.93 2.68
N GLY A 62 -17.98 11.84 2.98
CA GLY A 62 -18.85 10.73 2.59
C GLY A 62 -18.83 9.55 3.57
N THR A 63 -19.78 8.64 3.41
CA THR A 63 -19.93 7.48 4.28
C THR A 63 -18.94 6.38 3.91
N TRP A 64 -18.27 5.82 4.92
CA TRP A 64 -17.42 4.63 4.79
C TRP A 64 -18.12 3.40 5.33
N ASN A 65 -17.90 2.26 4.66
CA ASN A 65 -18.08 0.98 5.32
C ASN A 65 -16.99 0.86 6.41
N PRO A 66 -17.33 0.63 7.70
CA PRO A 66 -16.35 0.59 8.79
C PRO A 66 -15.25 -0.46 8.59
N THR A 67 -15.60 -1.65 8.07
CA THR A 67 -14.65 -2.73 7.81
C THR A 67 -13.69 -2.37 6.68
N GLN A 68 -14.16 -1.68 5.64
CA GLN A 68 -13.30 -1.22 4.56
C GLN A 68 -12.31 -0.15 5.05
N LEU A 69 -12.77 0.80 5.86
CA LEU A 69 -11.90 1.83 6.45
C LEU A 69 -10.84 1.21 7.36
N ALA A 70 -11.26 0.29 8.25
CA ALA A 70 -10.36 -0.45 9.11
C ALA A 70 -9.31 -1.25 8.32
N MET A 71 -9.70 -1.88 7.20
CA MET A 71 -8.79 -2.60 6.32
C MET A 71 -7.73 -1.68 5.71
N VAL A 72 -8.11 -0.50 5.19
CA VAL A 72 -7.14 0.46 4.63
C VAL A 72 -6.15 0.95 5.70
N HIS A 73 -6.63 1.32 6.88
CA HIS A 73 -5.74 1.75 7.97
C HIS A 73 -4.83 0.61 8.43
N SER A 74 -5.35 -0.61 8.55
CA SER A 74 -4.54 -1.78 8.91
C SER A 74 -3.43 -2.01 7.89
N LEU A 75 -3.75 -2.00 6.59
CA LEU A 75 -2.75 -2.15 5.52
C LEU A 75 -1.70 -1.03 5.54
N SER A 76 -2.14 0.22 5.66
CA SER A 76 -1.24 1.38 5.72
C SER A 76 -0.29 1.28 6.90
N ASN A 77 -0.81 0.99 8.10
CA ASN A 77 -0.05 0.89 9.34
C ASN A 77 0.89 -0.32 9.37
N SER A 78 0.53 -1.40 8.67
CA SER A 78 1.35 -2.61 8.50
C SER A 78 2.39 -2.47 7.39
N GLY A 79 2.53 -1.30 6.76
CA GLY A 79 3.58 -1.07 5.76
C GLY A 79 3.25 -1.59 4.36
N ALA A 80 1.97 -1.61 3.96
CA ALA A 80 1.57 -1.93 2.59
C ALA A 80 2.34 -1.11 1.53
N ASN A 81 2.80 0.08 1.88
CA ASN A 81 3.62 0.90 1.00
C ASN A 81 4.95 0.22 0.59
N HIS A 82 5.50 -0.69 1.40
CA HIS A 82 6.70 -1.46 1.08
C HIS A 82 6.50 -2.41 -0.11
N ILE A 83 5.27 -2.80 -0.44
CA ILE A 83 4.95 -3.57 -1.65
C ILE A 83 5.22 -2.70 -2.88
N TRP A 84 4.75 -1.45 -2.84
CA TRP A 84 4.81 -0.51 -3.97
C TRP A 84 6.15 0.23 -4.08
N GLU A 85 6.98 0.22 -3.04
CA GLU A 85 8.28 0.90 -2.96
C GLU A 85 9.44 -0.07 -2.68
N HIS A 86 9.24 -1.38 -2.87
CA HIS A 86 10.19 -2.42 -2.48
C HIS A 86 11.63 -2.13 -2.89
N THR A 87 11.87 -1.78 -4.16
CA THR A 87 13.23 -1.51 -4.66
C THR A 87 13.81 -0.18 -4.16
N LEU A 88 12.99 0.74 -3.65
CA LEU A 88 13.44 1.99 -3.03
C LEU A 88 13.94 1.79 -1.60
N LEU A 89 13.59 0.65 -0.98
CA LEU A 89 14.09 0.27 0.35
C LEU A 89 15.53 -0.26 0.30
N ASP A 90 16.04 -0.60 -0.89
CA ASP A 90 17.42 -1.00 -1.08
C ASP A 90 18.35 0.22 -0.99
N PRO A 91 19.32 0.25 -0.04
CA PRO A 91 20.30 1.32 0.06
C PRO A 91 21.07 1.59 -1.25
N GLY A 92 21.25 0.60 -2.11
CA GLY A 92 21.93 0.73 -3.40
C GLY A 92 21.17 1.58 -4.42
N VAL A 93 19.84 1.51 -4.43
CA VAL A 93 18.99 2.22 -5.42
C VAL A 93 18.86 3.71 -5.09
N THR A 94 18.90 4.08 -3.81
CA THR A 94 18.85 5.50 -3.38
C THR A 94 19.98 6.36 -3.97
N LYS A 95 21.10 5.74 -4.38
CA LYS A 95 22.25 6.41 -5.01
C LYS A 95 22.03 6.72 -6.50
N SER A 96 21.03 6.11 -7.15
CA SER A 96 20.74 6.25 -8.59
C SER A 96 19.86 7.46 -8.95
N GLY A 97 19.53 8.33 -7.98
CA GLY A 97 18.69 9.51 -8.20
C GLY A 97 17.17 9.23 -8.25
N ARG A 98 16.75 7.95 -8.24
CA ARG A 98 15.33 7.57 -8.06
C ARG A 98 14.96 7.71 -6.58
N ARG A 99 14.43 8.87 -6.22
CA ARG A 99 13.99 9.18 -4.86
C ARG A 99 12.48 9.41 -4.80
N LYS A 100 11.90 9.07 -3.66
CA LYS A 100 10.56 9.47 -3.30
C LYS A 100 10.49 11.00 -3.19
N PRO A 101 9.44 11.66 -3.73
CA PRO A 101 9.20 13.08 -3.54
C PRO A 101 9.06 13.44 -2.06
N SER A 102 9.40 14.68 -1.73
CA SER A 102 9.13 15.32 -0.45
C SER A 102 7.78 16.05 -0.48
N PRO A 103 7.26 16.48 0.69
CA PRO A 103 6.02 17.25 0.74
C PRO A 103 6.07 18.56 -0.06
N LYS A 104 7.26 19.15 -0.20
CA LYS A 104 7.47 20.46 -0.84
C LYS A 104 7.72 20.39 -2.36
N ASP A 105 7.95 19.19 -2.89
CA ASP A 105 8.18 19.03 -4.32
C ASP A 105 6.93 19.39 -5.14
N PRO A 106 7.08 19.96 -6.35
CA PRO A 106 5.94 20.37 -7.15
C PRO A 106 5.10 19.16 -7.58
N VAL A 107 3.79 19.37 -7.72
CA VAL A 107 2.87 18.31 -8.18
C VAL A 107 3.30 17.78 -9.55
N HIS A 108 3.64 18.69 -10.46
CA HIS A 108 4.17 18.39 -11.78
C HIS A 108 5.56 19.02 -11.99
N PRO A 109 6.51 18.30 -12.61
CA PRO A 109 6.43 16.89 -13.00
C PRO A 109 6.70 15.92 -11.84
N THR A 110 7.34 16.39 -10.76
CA THR A 110 8.00 15.53 -9.76
C THR A 110 7.09 14.51 -9.07
N LYS A 111 6.02 14.94 -8.39
CA LYS A 111 5.10 13.98 -7.73
C LYS A 111 4.37 13.13 -8.77
N ALA A 112 3.95 13.74 -9.87
CA ALA A 112 3.20 13.05 -10.92
C ALA A 112 3.98 11.90 -11.56
N ASP A 113 5.24 12.12 -11.91
CA ASP A 113 6.07 11.10 -12.54
C ASP A 113 6.41 9.97 -11.57
N PHE A 114 6.69 10.30 -10.30
CA PHE A 114 6.87 9.28 -9.27
C PHE A 114 5.61 8.42 -9.08
N ILE A 115 4.44 9.04 -8.98
CA ILE A 115 3.16 8.35 -8.78
C ILE A 115 2.83 7.44 -9.97
N ARG A 116 3.09 7.88 -11.22
CA ARG A 116 2.95 7.02 -12.41
C ARG A 116 3.94 5.86 -12.39
N ALA A 117 5.21 6.12 -12.10
CA ALA A 117 6.22 5.07 -11.99
C ALA A 117 5.83 4.03 -10.93
N LYS A 118 5.34 4.49 -9.78
CA LYS A 118 4.96 3.65 -8.64
C LYS A 118 3.70 2.81 -8.91
N HIS A 119 2.61 3.43 -9.37
CA HIS A 119 1.30 2.79 -9.39
C HIS A 119 0.85 2.29 -10.77
N GLN A 120 1.27 2.97 -11.84
CA GLN A 120 0.94 2.59 -13.21
C GLN A 120 1.98 1.66 -13.82
N MET A 121 3.26 2.00 -13.71
CA MET A 121 4.35 1.20 -14.27
C MET A 121 4.82 0.08 -13.32
N LEU A 122 4.45 0.16 -12.03
CA LEU A 122 4.91 -0.75 -10.99
C LEU A 122 6.44 -0.88 -10.98
N SER A 123 7.15 0.25 -11.15
CA SER A 123 8.60 0.29 -11.34
C SER A 123 9.40 -0.07 -10.09
N PHE A 124 8.76 -0.08 -8.92
CA PHE A 124 9.43 -0.32 -7.64
C PHE A 124 8.93 -1.55 -6.88
N VAL A 125 8.02 -2.34 -7.47
CA VAL A 125 7.55 -3.59 -6.85
C VAL A 125 8.61 -4.68 -6.97
N TYR A 126 8.63 -5.59 -6.01
CA TYR A 126 9.38 -6.84 -6.17
C TYR A 126 8.78 -7.67 -7.30
N ARG A 127 9.61 -8.11 -8.24
CA ARG A 127 9.24 -9.11 -9.25
C ARG A 127 10.16 -10.30 -9.07
N PRO A 128 9.65 -11.48 -8.66
CA PRO A 128 10.47 -12.68 -8.65
C PRO A 128 10.92 -13.00 -10.09
N PRO A 129 12.11 -13.59 -10.27
CA PRO A 129 12.52 -14.11 -11.58
C PRO A 129 11.44 -15.07 -12.09
N ARG A 130 10.89 -14.79 -13.27
CA ARG A 130 9.98 -15.74 -13.94
C ARG A 130 10.84 -16.77 -14.64
N ASP A 131 10.78 -18.01 -14.19
CA ASP A 131 11.25 -19.12 -15.01
C ASP A 131 10.17 -19.36 -16.07
N GLU A 132 10.45 -19.02 -17.33
CA GLU A 132 9.50 -19.13 -18.46
C GLU A 132 9.01 -20.56 -18.68
N THR A 133 9.63 -21.54 -18.04
CA THR A 133 9.25 -22.96 -18.09
C THR A 133 8.07 -23.33 -17.17
N ILE A 134 7.67 -22.48 -16.22
CA ILE A 134 6.60 -22.76 -15.26
C ILE A 134 5.31 -22.01 -15.67
N SER A 135 4.50 -22.63 -16.53
CA SER A 135 3.19 -22.10 -16.93
C SER A 135 2.17 -22.02 -15.77
N ASP A 136 2.48 -22.64 -14.62
CA ASP A 136 1.62 -22.72 -13.43
C ASP A 136 1.87 -21.63 -12.37
N ALA A 137 2.76 -20.66 -12.61
CA ALA A 137 3.11 -19.66 -11.60
C ALA A 137 1.90 -18.83 -11.14
N ASP A 138 1.04 -18.37 -12.05
CA ASP A 138 -0.15 -17.58 -11.71
C ASP A 138 -1.21 -18.43 -10.95
N ALA A 139 -1.34 -19.70 -11.32
CA ALA A 139 -2.18 -20.65 -10.60
C ALA A 139 -1.63 -20.92 -9.19
N ASP A 140 -0.30 -20.91 -9.03
CA ASP A 140 0.35 -21.10 -7.73
C ASP A 140 0.13 -19.92 -6.78
N VAL A 141 0.35 -18.68 -7.24
CA VAL A 141 0.08 -17.48 -6.42
C VAL A 141 -1.42 -17.39 -6.07
N SER A 142 -2.31 -17.80 -6.97
CA SER A 142 -3.75 -17.87 -6.69
C SER A 142 -4.11 -18.92 -5.63
N ARG A 143 -3.48 -20.11 -5.65
CA ARG A 143 -3.60 -21.11 -4.57
C ARG A 143 -3.04 -20.60 -3.25
N GLN A 144 -1.90 -19.90 -3.28
CA GLN A 144 -1.30 -19.29 -2.09
C GLN A 144 -2.24 -18.25 -1.49
N LEU A 145 -2.90 -17.43 -2.31
CA LEU A 145 -3.90 -16.46 -1.86
C LEU A 145 -5.09 -17.18 -1.20
N HIS A 146 -5.64 -18.20 -1.88
CA HIS A 146 -6.73 -19.01 -1.33
C HIS A 146 -6.36 -19.62 0.04
N ALA A 147 -5.12 -20.05 0.22
CA ALA A 147 -4.64 -20.54 1.51
C ALA A 147 -4.46 -19.42 2.55
N SER A 148 -3.94 -18.25 2.17
CA SER A 148 -3.57 -17.15 3.07
C SER A 148 -4.77 -16.46 3.69
N VAL A 149 -5.88 -16.34 2.96
CA VAL A 149 -7.12 -15.67 3.43
C VAL A 149 -7.83 -16.41 4.56
N ARG A 150 -7.40 -17.63 4.91
CA ARG A 150 -7.82 -18.34 6.13
C ARG A 150 -7.27 -17.70 7.41
N THR A 151 -6.34 -16.76 7.27
CA THR A 151 -5.76 -15.97 8.36
C THR A 151 -6.03 -14.49 8.16
N ALA A 152 -5.96 -13.68 9.21
CA ALA A 152 -6.21 -12.24 9.14
C ALA A 152 -5.01 -11.42 8.58
N ASN A 153 -4.11 -12.03 7.80
CA ASN A 153 -2.94 -11.35 7.26
C ASN A 153 -3.24 -10.61 5.95
N LEU A 154 -3.68 -9.37 6.09
CA LEU A 154 -4.00 -8.48 4.97
C LEU A 154 -2.78 -8.16 4.10
N GLU A 155 -1.58 -8.03 4.70
CA GLU A 155 -0.37 -7.69 3.97
C GLU A 155 0.04 -8.81 3.00
N THR A 156 0.05 -10.06 3.47
CA THR A 156 0.32 -11.22 2.62
C THR A 156 -0.70 -11.31 1.48
N SER A 157 -1.98 -11.11 1.78
CA SER A 157 -3.04 -11.16 0.77
C SER A 157 -2.84 -10.05 -0.29
N LEU A 158 -2.53 -8.82 0.13
CA LEU A 158 -2.25 -7.72 -0.80
C LEU A 158 -0.99 -7.97 -1.64
N ARG A 159 0.05 -8.56 -1.05
CA ARG A 159 1.28 -8.92 -1.76
C ARG A 159 1.01 -9.94 -2.86
N LEU A 160 0.25 -11.00 -2.58
CA LEU A 160 -0.12 -12.02 -3.56
C LEU A 160 -0.98 -11.43 -4.68
N LEU A 161 -1.94 -10.57 -4.36
CA LEU A 161 -2.72 -9.83 -5.35
C LEU A 161 -1.84 -8.94 -6.24
N SER A 162 -0.83 -8.26 -5.66
CA SER A 162 0.12 -7.45 -6.43
C SER A 162 1.01 -8.26 -7.37
N GLN A 163 1.15 -9.57 -7.13
CA GLN A 163 1.91 -10.51 -7.95
C GLN A 163 1.06 -11.18 -9.04
N GLY A 164 -0.26 -10.95 -9.05
CA GLY A 164 -1.17 -11.47 -10.07
C GLY A 164 -2.11 -12.58 -9.61
N ALA A 165 -2.20 -12.85 -8.30
CA ALA A 165 -3.20 -13.80 -7.79
C ALA A 165 -4.62 -13.38 -8.23
N ASP A 166 -5.41 -14.34 -8.72
CA ASP A 166 -6.80 -14.09 -9.06
C ASP A 166 -7.65 -14.09 -7.77
N PRO A 167 -8.28 -12.95 -7.40
CA PRO A 167 -9.17 -12.89 -6.25
C PRO A 167 -10.44 -13.75 -6.40
N ASN A 168 -10.78 -14.18 -7.61
CA ASN A 168 -11.91 -15.06 -7.90
C ASN A 168 -11.47 -16.51 -8.21
N TYR A 169 -10.24 -16.89 -7.86
CA TYR A 169 -9.73 -18.25 -8.07
C TYR A 169 -10.64 -19.31 -7.45
N TYR A 170 -10.95 -20.34 -8.23
CA TYR A 170 -11.76 -21.48 -7.81
C TYR A 170 -10.90 -22.73 -7.64
N HIS A 171 -10.81 -23.23 -6.41
CA HIS A 171 -10.15 -24.50 -6.11
C HIS A 171 -11.11 -25.66 -6.41
N LYS A 172 -10.79 -26.47 -7.42
CA LYS A 172 -11.56 -27.67 -7.81
C LYS A 172 -11.24 -28.86 -6.91
#